data_AF-A0A847WKP7-F1
#
_entry.id   AF-A0A847WKP7-F1
#
_cell.length_a   1.000
_cell.length_b   1.000
_cell.length_c   1.000
_cell.angle_alpha   90.00
_cell.angle_beta   90.00
_cell.angle_gamma   90.00
#
_symmetry.space_group_name_H-M   'P 1'
#
loop_
_entity.id
_entity.type
_entity.pdbx_description
1 polymer ?
#
loop_
_entity_poly.entity_id
_entity_poly.type
_entity_poly.pdbx_seq_one_letter_code
_entity_poly.pdbx_strand_id
1 'polypeptide(L)'
;TNTLQELEINLELIDLATQNLPYYAGKKTGKMDEIIDKIQRSEAVLLGMCTTQGSIGGPMEVLLDHCTDSAYQLVFQNKLLLSLVLSKDWGEKEAANYLQRRWENLQGIQGEQMIGNLPQMTTWNPAWTTTIERKTEDFYRVLRQKRIHLPTSGASQPTKVTIGKHTGLPISSSINQSVEHQTRMPQQPTGLSTGIPKNTLFQEKLSQATINFESFNQQQQEDIEEITMLLKKQLNPVPKPATVTAKQMTMSLPHYFQPHLVGDSQVCIQLQIEGIEPFQASLQIDKNHCHIEEGNKEEADLTLHVEEEVWKEVLRGKLSFQRAFMTGQMKVKGNFIYLNKLEQWFAKIDM
;
A
#
# COMPACT_ATOMS: atom_id res chain seq x y z
N THR A 1 24.90 5.69 3.90
CA THR A 1 25.54 4.37 3.73
C THR A 1 24.90 3.76 2.51
N ASN A 2 25.64 3.49 1.44
CA ASN A 2 25.09 3.19 0.12
C ASN A 2 24.65 1.72 0.06
N THR A 3 23.50 1.41 0.67
CA THR A 3 22.94 0.04 0.83
C THR A 3 22.65 -0.64 -0.52
N LEU A 4 22.55 0.13 -1.60
CA LEU A 4 22.34 -0.40 -2.96
C LEU A 4 23.58 -1.09 -3.55
N GLN A 5 24.80 -0.74 -3.10
CA GLN A 5 26.04 -1.34 -3.62
C GLN A 5 26.29 -2.77 -3.12
N GLU A 6 25.62 -3.18 -2.05
CA GLU A 6 25.73 -4.53 -1.48
C GLU A 6 24.71 -5.52 -2.07
N LEU A 7 23.84 -5.06 -2.97
CA LEU A 7 22.82 -5.91 -3.58
C LEU A 7 23.37 -6.55 -4.87
N GLU A 8 23.35 -7.88 -4.95
CA GLU A 8 23.64 -8.64 -6.17
C GLU A 8 22.53 -8.45 -7.21
N ILE A 9 22.47 -7.29 -7.85
CA ILE A 9 21.46 -6.94 -8.85
C ILE A 9 22.14 -6.83 -10.22
N ASN A 10 21.66 -7.61 -11.19
CA ASN A 10 21.99 -7.40 -12.59
C ASN A 10 20.89 -6.53 -13.23
N LEU A 11 21.25 -5.31 -13.64
CA LEU A 11 20.34 -4.36 -14.28
C LEU A 11 20.55 -4.36 -15.79
N GLU A 12 19.54 -4.82 -16.53
CA GLU A 12 19.50 -4.69 -17.98
C GLU A 12 18.67 -3.47 -18.39
N LEU A 13 19.34 -2.40 -18.80
CA LEU A 13 18.68 -1.17 -19.24
C LEU A 13 18.25 -1.24 -20.70
N ILE A 14 17.00 -0.86 -20.97
CA ILE A 14 16.44 -0.77 -22.33
C ILE A 14 15.89 0.64 -22.52
N ASP A 15 16.53 1.42 -23.40
CA ASP A 15 16.02 2.74 -23.78
C ASP A 15 15.04 2.62 -24.96
N LEU A 16 13.75 2.72 -24.66
CA LEU A 16 12.66 2.60 -25.63
C LEU A 16 12.70 3.67 -26.74
N ALA A 17 13.27 4.86 -26.47
CA ALA A 17 13.37 5.91 -27.48
C ALA A 17 14.33 5.52 -28.61
N THR A 18 15.40 4.78 -28.27
CA THR A 18 16.39 4.31 -29.25
C THR A 18 15.93 3.07 -30.04
N GLN A 19 15.04 2.26 -29.45
CA GLN A 19 14.56 1.03 -30.09
C GLN A 19 13.68 1.31 -31.32
N ASN A 20 12.99 2.45 -31.34
CA ASN A 20 12.08 2.87 -32.40
C ASN A 20 11.14 1.72 -32.82
N LEU A 21 10.36 1.25 -31.85
CA LEU A 21 9.41 0.17 -32.05
C LEU A 21 8.27 0.66 -32.96
N PRO A 22 7.88 -0.10 -34.00
CA PRO A 22 6.72 0.25 -34.81
C PRO A 22 5.45 0.10 -33.97
N TYR A 23 4.38 0.81 -34.34
CA TYR A 23 3.07 0.61 -33.73
C TYR A 23 2.62 -0.85 -33.85
N TYR A 24 1.99 -1.36 -32.80
CA TYR A 24 1.50 -2.72 -32.78
C TYR A 24 0.31 -2.86 -33.75
N ALA A 25 0.51 -3.64 -34.81
CA ALA A 25 -0.49 -3.93 -35.83
C ALA A 25 -1.01 -5.37 -35.73
N GLY A 26 -1.00 -5.96 -34.53
CA GLY A 26 -1.38 -7.36 -34.31
C GLY A 26 -0.33 -8.38 -34.78
N LYS A 27 0.93 -7.97 -34.92
CA LYS A 27 2.03 -8.82 -35.36
C LYS A 27 3.27 -8.59 -34.49
N LYS A 28 3.95 -9.69 -34.17
CA LYS A 28 5.28 -9.66 -33.54
C LYS A 28 6.32 -8.96 -34.39
N THR A 29 7.32 -8.42 -33.71
CA THR A 29 8.51 -7.84 -34.32
C THR A 29 9.75 -8.37 -33.62
N GLY A 30 10.82 -8.67 -34.37
CA GLY A 30 12.03 -9.28 -33.78
C GLY A 30 12.67 -8.43 -32.68
N LYS A 31 12.61 -7.09 -32.81
CA LYS A 31 13.05 -6.17 -31.74
C LYS A 31 12.26 -6.35 -30.45
N MET A 32 10.96 -6.64 -30.56
CA MET A 32 10.12 -6.90 -29.39
C MET A 32 10.45 -8.26 -28.78
N ASP A 33 10.71 -9.28 -29.60
CA ASP A 33 11.10 -10.61 -29.11
C ASP A 33 12.35 -10.52 -28.21
N GLU A 34 13.35 -9.70 -28.58
CA GLU A 34 14.54 -9.45 -27.75
C GLU A 34 14.21 -8.83 -26.39
N ILE A 35 13.26 -7.88 -26.35
CA ILE A 35 12.82 -7.23 -25.10
C ILE A 35 12.05 -8.23 -24.24
N ILE A 36 11.17 -9.02 -24.86
CA ILE A 36 10.37 -10.05 -24.19
C ILE A 36 11.27 -11.15 -23.60
N ASP A 37 12.30 -11.58 -24.31
CA ASP A 37 13.27 -12.57 -23.83
C ASP A 37 13.97 -12.08 -22.56
N LYS A 38 14.33 -10.79 -22.51
CA LYS A 38 14.94 -10.18 -21.32
C LYS A 38 13.95 -10.12 -20.16
N ILE A 39 12.71 -9.71 -20.42
CA ILE A 39 11.65 -9.69 -19.40
C ILE A 39 11.40 -11.10 -18.88
N GLN A 40 11.39 -12.11 -19.74
CA GLN A 40 11.18 -13.50 -19.34
C GLN A 40 12.28 -13.99 -18.38
N ARG A 41 13.53 -13.61 -18.62
CA ARG A 41 14.68 -13.98 -17.78
C ARG A 41 14.81 -13.16 -16.49
N SER A 42 14.13 -12.02 -16.38
CA SER A 42 14.21 -11.16 -15.19
C SER A 42 13.30 -11.64 -14.05
N GLU A 43 13.67 -11.36 -12.80
CA GLU A 43 12.78 -11.65 -11.65
C GLU A 43 11.72 -10.57 -11.44
N ALA A 44 12.05 -9.33 -11.84
CA ALA A 44 11.21 -8.15 -11.72
C ALA A 44 11.43 -7.24 -12.93
N VAL A 45 10.52 -6.27 -13.10
CA VAL A 45 10.60 -5.27 -14.17
C VAL A 45 10.50 -3.87 -13.57
N LEU A 46 11.32 -2.95 -14.05
CA LEU A 46 11.26 -1.53 -13.72
C LEU A 46 10.82 -0.75 -14.96
N LEU A 47 9.69 -0.05 -14.88
CA LEU A 47 9.24 0.85 -15.94
C LEU A 47 9.43 2.30 -15.50
N GLY A 48 10.41 2.97 -16.11
CA GLY A 48 10.78 4.35 -15.84
C GLY A 48 10.33 5.28 -16.96
N MET A 49 9.64 6.37 -16.64
CA MET A 49 9.22 7.34 -17.65
C MET A 49 9.07 8.76 -17.07
N CYS A 50 9.10 9.75 -17.97
CA CYS A 50 8.72 11.12 -17.67
C CYS A 50 7.40 11.45 -18.38
N THR A 51 6.39 11.90 -17.63
CA THR A 51 5.05 12.22 -18.15
C THR A 51 4.86 13.74 -18.33
N THR A 52 4.06 14.08 -19.32
CA THR A 52 3.43 15.38 -19.48
C THR A 52 1.92 15.19 -19.53
N GLN A 53 1.16 15.91 -18.72
CA GLN A 53 -0.31 15.87 -18.68
C GLN A 53 -0.91 14.48 -18.37
N GLY A 54 -0.21 13.66 -17.58
CA GLY A 54 -0.70 12.37 -17.09
C GLY A 54 -0.75 11.23 -18.11
N SER A 55 -0.15 11.40 -19.30
CA SER A 55 -0.02 10.33 -20.30
C SER A 55 1.26 9.53 -20.11
N ILE A 56 1.27 8.23 -20.44
CA ILE A 56 2.47 7.39 -20.31
C ILE A 56 3.49 7.53 -21.46
N GLY A 57 3.19 8.37 -22.46
CA GLY A 57 4.08 8.64 -23.59
C GLY A 57 4.09 7.54 -24.66
N GLY A 58 4.29 7.93 -25.91
CA GLY A 58 4.14 7.04 -27.07
C GLY A 58 4.99 5.76 -27.03
N PRO A 59 6.30 5.82 -26.73
CA PRO A 59 7.13 4.62 -26.69
C PRO A 59 6.70 3.59 -25.64
N MET A 60 6.23 4.05 -24.48
CA MET A 60 5.74 3.17 -23.41
C MET A 60 4.39 2.55 -23.78
N GLU A 61 3.46 3.31 -24.37
CA GLU A 61 2.20 2.76 -24.90
C GLU A 61 2.49 1.67 -25.94
N VAL A 62 3.36 1.96 -26.92
CA VAL A 62 3.72 1.00 -27.97
C VAL A 62 4.31 -0.28 -27.37
N LEU A 63 5.22 -0.17 -26.39
CA LEU A 63 5.76 -1.33 -25.68
C LEU A 63 4.63 -2.16 -25.06
N LEU A 64 3.75 -1.53 -24.28
CA LEU A 64 2.67 -2.22 -23.57
C LEU A 64 1.64 -2.83 -24.52
N ASP A 65 1.39 -2.21 -25.67
CA ASP A 65 0.52 -2.78 -26.70
C ASP A 65 1.14 -4.03 -27.33
N HIS A 66 2.44 -4.01 -27.64
CA HIS A 66 3.14 -5.22 -28.09
C HIS A 66 3.12 -6.34 -27.04
N CYS A 67 3.21 -6.00 -25.74
CA CYS A 67 3.11 -6.99 -24.66
C CYS A 67 1.75 -7.72 -24.64
N THR A 68 0.70 -7.15 -25.24
CA THR A 68 -0.64 -7.78 -25.28
C THR A 68 -0.77 -8.88 -26.33
N ASP A 69 0.24 -9.08 -27.18
CA ASP A 69 0.22 -10.14 -28.19
C ASP A 69 0.03 -11.51 -27.53
N SER A 70 -0.92 -12.28 -28.07
CA SER A 70 -1.26 -13.62 -27.61
C SER A 70 -0.08 -14.56 -27.47
N ALA A 71 0.99 -14.34 -28.22
CA ALA A 71 2.15 -15.20 -28.21
C ALA A 71 3.23 -14.76 -27.21
N TYR A 72 2.93 -13.79 -26.33
CA TYR A 72 3.66 -13.50 -25.10
C TYR A 72 2.83 -13.79 -23.84
N GLN A 73 1.72 -14.51 -23.98
CA GLN A 73 0.90 -14.94 -22.84
C GLN A 73 1.77 -15.63 -21.79
N LEU A 74 1.49 -15.33 -20.51
CA LEU A 74 2.18 -15.85 -19.32
C LEU A 74 3.61 -15.34 -19.08
N VAL A 75 4.25 -14.62 -20.02
CA VAL A 75 5.62 -14.11 -19.79
C VAL A 75 5.68 -13.21 -18.56
N PHE A 76 4.64 -12.40 -18.33
CA PHE A 76 4.58 -11.45 -17.24
C PHE A 76 4.02 -12.03 -15.94
N GLN A 77 3.58 -13.30 -15.96
CA GLN A 77 2.92 -13.92 -14.83
C GLN A 77 3.86 -13.95 -13.61
N ASN A 78 3.36 -13.51 -12.47
CA ASN A 78 4.09 -13.44 -11.19
C ASN A 78 5.33 -12.52 -11.19
N LYS A 79 5.50 -11.65 -12.20
CA LYS A 79 6.60 -10.67 -12.21
C LYS A 79 6.17 -9.37 -11.56
N LEU A 80 6.97 -8.92 -10.59
CA LEU A 80 6.72 -7.69 -9.84
C LEU A 80 7.15 -6.46 -10.64
N LEU A 81 6.29 -5.44 -10.68
CA LEU A 81 6.59 -4.16 -11.32
C LEU A 81 7.02 -3.09 -10.32
N LEU A 82 8.18 -2.48 -10.55
CA LEU A 82 8.56 -1.19 -9.98
C LEU A 82 8.28 -0.08 -11.00
N SER A 83 7.34 0.82 -10.72
CA SER A 83 7.06 1.95 -11.62
C SER A 83 7.75 3.21 -11.12
N LEU A 84 8.56 3.85 -11.96
CA LEU A 84 9.16 5.16 -11.71
C LEU A 84 8.57 6.19 -12.68
N VAL A 85 7.76 7.11 -12.16
CA VAL A 85 7.10 8.14 -12.98
C VAL A 85 7.45 9.52 -12.46
N LEU A 86 8.05 10.32 -13.33
CA LEU A 86 8.43 11.70 -13.04
C LEU A 86 7.62 12.66 -13.91
N SER A 87 7.16 13.79 -13.37
CA SER A 87 6.50 14.84 -14.16
C SER A 87 7.25 16.16 -14.04
N LYS A 88 7.10 17.02 -15.06
CA LYS A 88 7.52 18.43 -14.96
C LYS A 88 6.42 19.32 -14.36
N ASP A 89 5.16 18.99 -14.64
CA ASP A 89 3.99 19.78 -14.26
C ASP A 89 3.11 19.01 -13.29
N TRP A 90 2.29 18.09 -13.80
CA TRP A 90 1.37 17.24 -13.03
C TRP A 90 1.03 15.97 -13.82
N GLY A 91 0.33 15.03 -13.19
CA GLY A 91 -0.19 13.82 -13.83
C GLY A 91 0.62 12.54 -13.56
N GLU A 92 1.71 12.65 -12.78
CA GLU A 92 2.59 11.52 -12.45
C GLU A 92 1.86 10.38 -11.72
N LYS A 93 0.86 10.72 -10.90
CA LYS A 93 0.08 9.74 -10.15
C LYS A 93 -0.88 8.97 -11.05
N GLU A 94 -1.55 9.66 -11.96
CA GLU A 94 -2.44 9.07 -12.96
C GLU A 94 -1.66 8.15 -13.90
N ALA A 95 -0.51 8.61 -14.40
CA ALA A 95 0.37 7.83 -15.26
C ALA A 95 0.91 6.59 -14.53
N ALA A 96 1.34 6.70 -13.27
CA ALA A 96 1.81 5.55 -12.48
C ALA A 96 0.71 4.51 -12.26
N ASN A 97 -0.50 4.95 -11.88
CA ASN A 97 -1.65 4.06 -11.73
C ASN A 97 -2.03 3.39 -13.05
N TYR A 98 -1.94 4.12 -14.17
CA TYR A 98 -2.19 3.56 -15.49
C TYR A 98 -1.18 2.47 -15.84
N LEU A 99 0.12 2.67 -15.60
CA LEU A 99 1.15 1.64 -15.81
C LEU A 99 0.88 0.38 -14.99
N GLN A 100 0.57 0.54 -13.71
CA GLN A 100 0.29 -0.58 -12.81
C GLN A 100 -0.90 -1.39 -13.28
N ARG A 101 -1.99 -0.72 -13.66
CA ARG A 101 -3.17 -1.37 -14.24
C ARG A 101 -2.85 -2.10 -15.56
N ARG A 102 -2.05 -1.49 -16.44
CA ARG A 102 -1.62 -2.14 -17.69
C ARG A 102 -0.78 -3.39 -17.41
N TRP A 103 0.08 -3.34 -16.40
CA TRP A 103 0.89 -4.49 -15.98
C TRP A 103 0.03 -5.63 -15.41
N GLU A 104 -0.98 -5.31 -14.59
CA GLU A 104 -1.93 -6.30 -14.09
C GLU A 104 -2.75 -6.96 -15.21
N ASN A 105 -3.13 -6.21 -16.24
CA ASN A 105 -3.82 -6.78 -17.40
C ASN A 105 -2.96 -7.81 -18.15
N LEU A 106 -1.63 -7.69 -18.05
CA LEU A 106 -0.67 -8.67 -18.56
C LEU A 106 -0.47 -9.86 -17.59
N GLN A 107 -1.22 -9.91 -16.48
CA GLN A 107 -1.09 -10.87 -15.37
C GLN A 107 0.17 -10.68 -14.50
N GLY A 108 0.79 -9.50 -14.56
CA GLY A 108 1.87 -9.11 -13.66
C GLY A 108 1.37 -8.71 -12.27
N ILE A 109 2.28 -8.64 -11.30
CA ILE A 109 1.98 -8.26 -9.90
C ILE A 109 2.32 -6.77 -9.72
N GLN A 110 1.39 -6.00 -9.14
CA GLN A 110 1.67 -4.63 -8.74
C GLN A 110 2.73 -4.59 -7.63
N GLY A 111 3.80 -3.84 -7.86
CA GLY A 111 4.83 -3.59 -6.87
C GLY A 111 4.86 -2.13 -6.41
N GLU A 112 6.03 -1.71 -5.95
CA GLU A 112 6.25 -0.39 -5.39
C GLU A 112 6.19 0.70 -6.48
N GLN A 113 5.80 1.91 -6.09
CA GLN A 113 5.75 3.07 -6.99
C GLN A 113 6.66 4.19 -6.49
N MET A 114 7.47 4.73 -7.41
CA MET A 114 8.29 5.91 -7.21
C MET A 114 7.72 7.03 -8.08
N ILE A 115 7.11 8.01 -7.43
CA ILE A 115 6.41 9.11 -8.08
C ILE A 115 7.06 10.41 -7.63
N GLY A 116 7.35 11.31 -8.56
CA GLY A 116 7.96 12.60 -8.23
C GLY A 116 7.69 13.69 -9.26
N ASN A 117 7.49 14.91 -8.77
CA ASN A 117 7.46 16.09 -9.61
C ASN A 117 8.85 16.75 -9.58
N LEU A 118 9.47 16.87 -10.75
CA LEU A 118 10.78 17.48 -10.95
C LEU A 118 10.65 18.60 -12.00
N PRO A 119 10.30 19.83 -11.56
CA PRO A 119 10.31 20.99 -12.43
C PRO A 119 11.72 21.19 -12.99
N GLN A 120 11.77 21.70 -14.23
CA GLN A 120 12.95 21.78 -15.11
C GLN A 120 14.18 22.54 -14.56
N MET A 121 14.11 23.09 -13.34
CA MET A 121 15.14 23.93 -12.69
C MET A 121 15.38 23.61 -11.20
N THR A 122 15.00 22.44 -10.70
CA THR A 122 15.29 22.08 -9.29
C THR A 122 16.69 21.52 -9.12
N THR A 123 17.49 22.12 -8.21
CA THR A 123 18.73 21.51 -7.71
C THR A 123 18.38 20.22 -6.98
N TRP A 124 19.05 19.12 -7.34
CA TRP A 124 18.83 17.81 -6.75
C TRP A 124 18.97 17.85 -5.22
N ASN A 125 17.93 17.44 -4.50
CA ASN A 125 17.98 17.35 -3.04
C ASN A 125 18.53 15.97 -2.63
N PRO A 126 19.60 15.90 -1.81
CA PRO A 126 20.15 14.62 -1.34
C PRO A 126 19.13 13.75 -0.57
N ALA A 127 18.09 14.34 0.04
CA ALA A 127 17.02 13.59 0.69
C ALA A 127 16.18 12.74 -0.30
N TRP A 128 16.12 13.14 -1.58
CA TRP A 128 15.45 12.34 -2.61
C TRP A 128 16.21 11.06 -2.89
N THR A 129 17.55 11.11 -2.89
CA THR A 129 18.38 9.90 -3.01
C THR A 129 18.07 8.91 -1.89
N THR A 130 18.04 9.37 -0.64
CA THR A 130 17.68 8.50 0.51
C THR A 130 16.26 7.92 0.39
N THR A 131 15.32 8.67 -0.18
CA THR A 131 13.94 8.21 -0.38
C THR A 131 13.86 7.14 -1.48
N ILE A 132 14.57 7.35 -2.60
CA ILE A 132 14.67 6.38 -3.69
C ILE A 132 15.36 5.11 -3.21
N GLU A 133 16.47 5.24 -2.47
CA GLU A 133 17.19 4.11 -1.86
C GLU A 133 16.25 3.26 -0.99
N ARG A 134 15.51 3.90 -0.07
CA ARG A 134 14.56 3.20 0.81
C ARG A 134 13.47 2.47 0.02
N LYS A 135 12.86 3.12 -0.97
CA LYS A 135 11.83 2.48 -1.82
C LYS A 135 12.39 1.33 -2.64
N THR A 136 13.61 1.44 -3.15
CA THR A 136 14.29 0.36 -3.88
C THR A 136 14.60 -0.81 -2.95
N GLU A 137 15.04 -0.54 -1.72
CA GLU A 137 15.29 -1.57 -0.70
C GLU A 137 14.00 -2.30 -0.31
N ASP A 138 12.91 -1.56 -0.08
CA ASP A 138 11.59 -2.12 0.21
C ASP A 138 11.11 -3.02 -0.94
N PHE A 139 11.27 -2.57 -2.18
CA PHE A 139 10.96 -3.36 -3.37
C PHE A 139 11.80 -4.65 -3.44
N TYR A 140 13.11 -4.54 -3.24
CA TYR A 140 14.02 -5.69 -3.23
C TYR A 140 13.65 -6.69 -2.13
N ARG A 141 13.27 -6.20 -0.94
CA ARG A 141 12.83 -7.04 0.18
C ARG A 141 11.55 -7.81 -0.17
N VAL A 142 10.57 -7.16 -0.80
CA VAL A 142 9.33 -7.82 -1.26
C VAL A 142 9.64 -8.90 -2.29
N LEU A 143 10.51 -8.60 -3.26
CA LEU A 143 10.92 -9.54 -4.31
C LEU A 143 11.57 -10.80 -3.73
N ARG A 144 12.55 -10.66 -2.83
CA ARG A 144 13.27 -11.78 -2.21
C ARG A 144 12.39 -12.60 -1.26
N GLN A 145 11.54 -11.95 -0.48
CA GLN A 145 10.70 -12.61 0.53
C GLN A 145 9.47 -13.30 -0.06
N LYS A 146 9.19 -13.13 -1.36
CA LYS A 146 8.01 -13.68 -2.07
C LYS A 146 6.73 -13.48 -1.26
N ARG A 147 6.54 -12.27 -0.73
CA ARG A 147 5.39 -11.97 0.14
C ARG A 147 4.09 -12.25 -0.61
N ILE A 148 3.12 -12.80 0.11
CA ILE A 148 1.80 -13.09 -0.45
C ILE A 148 1.08 -11.75 -0.64
N HIS A 149 0.72 -11.46 -1.89
CA HIS A 149 -0.11 -10.31 -2.23
C HIS A 149 -1.59 -10.71 -2.19
N LEU A 150 -2.47 -9.75 -1.86
CA LEU A 150 -3.90 -9.97 -1.98
C LEU A 150 -4.26 -10.25 -3.45
N PRO A 151 -5.19 -11.17 -3.72
CA PRO A 151 -5.60 -11.47 -5.09
C PRO A 151 -6.26 -10.23 -5.70
N THR A 152 -5.73 -9.76 -6.83
CA THR A 152 -6.37 -8.73 -7.65
C THR A 152 -7.26 -9.35 -8.72
N SER A 153 -8.22 -8.56 -9.21
CA SER A 153 -9.27 -9.00 -10.15
C SER A 153 -8.72 -9.53 -11.47
N GLY A 154 -7.54 -9.08 -11.90
CA GLY A 154 -6.87 -9.60 -13.10
C GLY A 154 -6.29 -11.01 -12.94
N ALA A 155 -5.87 -11.38 -11.72
CA ALA A 155 -5.25 -12.68 -11.43
C ALA A 155 -6.26 -13.80 -11.14
N SER A 156 -7.51 -13.45 -10.82
CA SER A 156 -8.54 -14.38 -10.33
C SER A 156 -9.54 -14.84 -11.41
N GLN A 157 -9.39 -14.40 -12.67
CA GLN A 157 -10.14 -14.99 -13.78
C GLN A 157 -9.42 -16.23 -14.31
N PRO A 158 -9.90 -17.47 -14.02
CA PRO A 158 -9.44 -18.62 -14.78
C PRO A 158 -9.83 -18.39 -16.23
N THR A 159 -8.84 -18.37 -17.13
CA THR A 159 -9.08 -18.32 -18.57
C THR A 159 -9.87 -19.57 -18.93
N LYS A 160 -11.21 -19.49 -18.95
CA LYS A 160 -12.07 -20.57 -19.48
C LYS A 160 -11.83 -20.61 -20.97
N VAL A 161 -10.83 -21.38 -21.39
CA VAL A 161 -10.69 -21.80 -22.78
C VAL A 161 -11.79 -22.83 -23.02
N THR A 162 -12.96 -22.34 -23.45
CA THR A 162 -14.06 -23.21 -23.87
C THR A 162 -13.68 -23.83 -25.21
N ILE A 163 -13.06 -25.01 -25.17
CA ILE A 163 -12.95 -25.90 -26.32
C ILE A 163 -14.37 -26.30 -26.70
N GLY A 164 -14.83 -25.83 -27.86
CA GLY A 164 -16.17 -26.06 -28.34
C GLY A 164 -16.51 -27.55 -28.46
N LYS A 165 -17.62 -27.96 -27.84
CA LYS A 165 -18.41 -29.09 -28.29
C LYS A 165 -19.86 -28.64 -28.38
N HIS A 166 -20.39 -28.70 -29.61
CA HIS A 166 -21.79 -28.57 -29.97
C HIS A 166 -22.69 -29.33 -28.98
N THR A 167 -23.73 -28.68 -28.44
CA THR A 167 -25.15 -28.91 -28.80
C THR A 167 -26.06 -28.15 -27.81
N GLY A 168 -26.92 -27.26 -28.32
CA GLY A 168 -28.23 -26.95 -27.73
C GLY A 168 -28.36 -25.66 -26.89
N LEU A 169 -29.01 -24.66 -27.51
CA LEU A 169 -29.73 -23.48 -26.95
C LEU A 169 -28.95 -22.15 -26.79
N PRO A 170 -29.61 -21.00 -27.09
CA PRO A 170 -28.95 -19.86 -27.71
C PRO A 170 -28.35 -18.87 -26.71
N ILE A 171 -27.11 -18.47 -26.99
CA ILE A 171 -26.42 -17.38 -26.30
C ILE A 171 -26.80 -16.07 -26.99
N SER A 172 -27.43 -15.15 -26.26
CA SER A 172 -27.54 -13.75 -26.65
C SER A 172 -26.15 -13.12 -26.62
N SER A 173 -25.57 -12.95 -27.80
CA SER A 173 -24.32 -12.22 -27.99
C SER A 173 -24.58 -10.71 -27.89
N SER A 174 -24.26 -10.11 -26.74
CA SER A 174 -24.04 -8.66 -26.68
C SER A 174 -22.61 -8.38 -27.14
N ILE A 175 -22.50 -8.15 -28.45
CA ILE A 175 -21.33 -7.61 -29.14
C ILE A 175 -21.13 -6.18 -28.64
N ASN A 176 -20.05 -5.89 -27.92
CA ASN A 176 -19.62 -4.52 -27.71
C ASN A 176 -18.97 -4.02 -29.00
N GLN A 177 -19.79 -3.32 -29.80
CA GLN A 177 -19.36 -2.53 -30.93
C GLN A 177 -18.38 -1.45 -30.45
N SER A 178 -17.17 -1.51 -31.00
CA SER A 178 -16.23 -0.41 -31.08
C SER A 178 -16.87 0.79 -31.77
N VAL A 179 -16.98 1.91 -31.06
CA VAL A 179 -17.37 3.20 -31.65
C VAL A 179 -16.10 3.90 -32.12
N GLU A 180 -15.83 3.81 -33.42
CA GLU A 180 -14.94 4.74 -34.11
C GLU A 180 -15.61 6.12 -34.17
N HIS A 181 -15.09 7.11 -33.46
CA HIS A 181 -15.44 8.51 -33.68
C HIS A 181 -14.48 9.14 -34.68
N GLN A 182 -14.86 9.13 -35.96
CA GLN A 182 -14.29 10.04 -36.94
C GLN A 182 -14.82 11.46 -36.70
N THR A 183 -13.91 12.36 -36.33
CA THR A 183 -14.16 13.80 -36.25
C THR A 183 -14.14 14.38 -37.67
N ARG A 184 -15.26 14.95 -38.15
CA ARG A 184 -15.27 15.82 -39.33
C ARG A 184 -15.97 17.13 -38.99
N MET A 185 -15.27 18.22 -39.25
CA MET A 185 -15.66 19.61 -38.97
C MET A 185 -16.98 20.03 -39.65
N PRO A 186 -17.75 20.98 -39.08
CA PRO A 186 -19.05 21.41 -39.59
C PRO A 186 -18.93 22.38 -40.78
N GLN A 187 -19.74 22.16 -41.82
CA GLN A 187 -20.13 23.17 -42.81
C GLN A 187 -21.66 23.30 -42.82
N GLN A 188 -22.16 24.53 -42.95
CA GLN A 188 -23.57 24.94 -42.85
C GLN A 188 -23.97 25.64 -44.18
N PRO A 189 -25.26 26.00 -44.43
CA PRO A 189 -26.38 25.17 -44.86
C PRO A 189 -27.02 25.67 -46.18
N THR A 190 -27.86 24.88 -46.86
CA THR A 190 -28.92 25.42 -47.76
C THR A 190 -30.02 24.39 -48.06
N GLY A 191 -31.30 24.78 -47.90
CA GLY A 191 -32.43 24.21 -48.66
C GLY A 191 -33.70 23.88 -47.86
N LEU A 192 -34.69 24.78 -47.91
CA LEU A 192 -36.08 24.67 -47.42
C LEU A 192 -36.89 23.55 -48.11
N SER A 193 -37.82 22.88 -47.40
CA SER A 193 -39.27 23.19 -47.44
C SER A 193 -40.19 22.12 -46.81
N THR A 194 -41.07 22.58 -45.90
CA THR A 194 -42.53 22.30 -45.75
C THR A 194 -43.08 20.88 -45.46
N GLY A 195 -43.90 20.80 -44.40
CA GLY A 195 -45.13 19.96 -44.37
C GLY A 195 -45.31 19.05 -43.14
N ILE A 196 -46.38 19.27 -42.37
CA ILE A 196 -46.70 18.66 -41.05
C ILE A 196 -47.61 17.39 -41.20
N PRO A 197 -48.06 16.68 -40.13
CA PRO A 197 -47.72 15.30 -39.76
C PRO A 197 -48.90 14.30 -39.92
N LYS A 198 -48.68 13.00 -39.65
CA LYS A 198 -49.66 12.16 -38.92
C LYS A 198 -49.05 10.83 -38.44
N ASN A 199 -49.30 10.60 -37.16
CA ASN A 199 -48.82 9.54 -36.29
C ASN A 199 -49.61 8.23 -36.51
N THR A 200 -48.96 7.06 -36.55
CA THR A 200 -49.58 5.80 -36.05
C THR A 200 -48.50 4.75 -35.71
N LEU A 201 -48.15 4.75 -34.43
CA LEU A 201 -47.96 3.58 -33.56
C LEU A 201 -47.16 2.38 -34.11
N PHE A 202 -45.85 2.39 -33.87
CA PHE A 202 -45.09 1.15 -33.64
C PHE A 202 -44.68 1.14 -32.15
N GLN A 203 -45.36 0.32 -31.35
CA GLN A 203 -44.97 0.05 -29.97
C GLN A 203 -43.72 -0.84 -30.00
N GLU A 204 -42.55 -0.23 -29.89
CA GLU A 204 -41.37 -0.94 -29.43
C GLU A 204 -41.58 -1.26 -27.94
N LYS A 205 -41.81 -2.54 -27.63
CA LYS A 205 -41.65 -3.05 -26.28
C LYS A 205 -40.18 -2.90 -25.90
N LEU A 206 -39.86 -1.75 -25.33
CA LEU A 206 -38.63 -1.52 -24.61
C LEU A 206 -38.68 -2.46 -23.39
N SER A 207 -38.09 -3.64 -23.55
CA SER A 207 -37.79 -4.53 -22.43
C SER A 207 -36.67 -3.84 -21.65
N GLN A 208 -37.04 -2.81 -20.89
CA GLN A 208 -36.18 -2.26 -19.86
C GLN A 208 -35.99 -3.41 -18.88
N ALA A 209 -34.83 -4.06 -18.93
CA ALA A 209 -34.32 -4.76 -17.76
C ALA A 209 -34.21 -3.67 -16.69
N THR A 210 -35.25 -3.53 -15.87
CA THR A 210 -35.23 -2.65 -14.70
C THR A 210 -34.03 -3.08 -13.89
N ILE A 211 -32.93 -2.33 -13.98
CA ILE A 211 -31.78 -2.50 -13.11
C ILE A 211 -32.34 -2.26 -11.72
N ASN A 212 -32.47 -3.34 -10.94
CA ASN A 212 -33.03 -3.26 -9.61
C ASN A 212 -31.97 -2.65 -8.69
N PHE A 213 -31.96 -1.32 -8.61
CA PHE A 213 -31.02 -0.55 -7.79
C PHE A 213 -31.05 -0.97 -6.31
N GLU A 214 -32.19 -1.43 -5.81
CA GLU A 214 -32.30 -1.94 -4.44
C GLU A 214 -31.48 -3.21 -4.24
N SER A 215 -31.56 -4.16 -5.19
CA SER A 215 -30.78 -5.40 -5.12
C SER A 215 -29.26 -5.17 -5.22
N PHE A 216 -28.84 -4.17 -5.99
CA PHE A 216 -27.41 -3.81 -6.10
C PHE A 216 -26.90 -3.19 -4.79
N ASN A 217 -27.66 -2.25 -4.21
CA ASN A 217 -27.30 -1.63 -2.95
C ASN A 217 -27.29 -2.64 -1.80
N GLN A 218 -28.25 -3.58 -1.81
CA GLN A 218 -28.31 -4.65 -0.82
C GLN A 218 -27.10 -5.58 -0.92
N GLN A 219 -26.72 -6.02 -2.11
CA GLN A 219 -25.53 -6.85 -2.30
C GLN A 219 -24.26 -6.13 -1.83
N GLN A 220 -24.09 -4.85 -2.16
CA GLN A 220 -22.94 -4.07 -1.68
C GLN A 220 -22.89 -4.00 -0.15
N GLN A 221 -24.05 -3.83 0.49
CA GLN A 221 -24.15 -3.78 1.94
C GLN A 221 -23.76 -5.14 2.57
N GLU A 222 -24.24 -6.24 1.99
CA GLU A 222 -23.90 -7.60 2.42
C GLU A 222 -22.40 -7.91 2.23
N ASP A 223 -21.82 -7.53 1.10
CA ASP A 223 -20.39 -7.70 0.81
C ASP A 223 -19.52 -6.91 1.81
N ILE A 224 -19.89 -5.65 2.10
CA ILE A 224 -19.19 -4.82 3.09
C ILE A 224 -19.28 -5.46 4.48
N GLU A 225 -20.44 -6.00 4.86
CA GLU A 225 -20.64 -6.69 6.14
C GLU A 225 -19.81 -7.97 6.24
N GLU A 226 -19.75 -8.77 5.17
CA GLU A 226 -18.92 -9.98 5.10
C GLU A 226 -17.44 -9.64 5.23
N ILE A 227 -16.93 -8.69 4.44
CA ILE A 227 -15.53 -8.22 4.51
C ILE A 227 -15.25 -7.67 5.91
N THR A 228 -16.19 -6.92 6.50
CA THR A 228 -16.06 -6.39 7.87
C THR A 228 -16.00 -7.52 8.89
N MET A 229 -16.80 -8.57 8.77
CA MET A 229 -16.76 -9.74 9.66
C MET A 229 -15.45 -10.52 9.50
N LEU A 230 -15.00 -10.73 8.26
CA LEU A 230 -13.72 -11.38 7.97
C LEU A 230 -12.56 -10.58 8.58
N LEU A 231 -12.52 -9.26 8.35
CA LEU A 231 -11.53 -8.37 8.93
C LEU A 231 -11.61 -8.39 10.46
N LYS A 232 -12.79 -8.28 11.08
CA LYS A 232 -12.96 -8.38 12.54
C LYS A 232 -12.47 -9.72 13.08
N LYS A 233 -12.75 -10.83 12.40
CA LYS A 233 -12.32 -12.17 12.81
C LYS A 233 -10.80 -12.33 12.73
N GLN A 234 -10.17 -11.79 11.68
CA GLN A 234 -8.71 -11.81 11.49
C GLN A 234 -7.97 -10.81 12.38
N LEU A 235 -8.60 -9.67 12.66
CA LEU A 235 -8.11 -8.64 13.57
C LEU A 235 -8.14 -9.10 15.03
N ASN A 236 -8.70 -10.29 15.31
CA ASN A 236 -8.77 -10.92 16.61
C ASN A 236 -8.89 -9.84 17.69
N PRO A 237 -10.02 -9.11 17.78
CA PRO A 237 -10.16 -8.11 18.81
C PRO A 237 -9.92 -8.87 20.10
N VAL A 238 -8.82 -8.56 20.79
CA VAL A 238 -8.79 -8.74 22.23
C VAL A 238 -10.12 -8.15 22.65
N PRO A 239 -11.04 -8.99 23.18
CA PRO A 239 -12.41 -8.56 23.44
C PRO A 239 -12.25 -7.27 24.20
N LYS A 240 -12.79 -6.12 23.73
CA LYS A 240 -12.70 -4.85 24.45
C LYS A 240 -13.05 -5.17 25.90
N PRO A 241 -12.09 -5.27 26.82
CA PRO A 241 -12.46 -5.35 28.20
C PRO A 241 -12.86 -3.91 28.52
N ALA A 242 -13.76 -3.73 29.45
CA ALA A 242 -13.99 -2.44 30.07
C ALA A 242 -12.74 -1.89 30.80
N THR A 243 -11.54 -2.40 30.52
CA THR A 243 -10.26 -2.09 31.16
C THR A 243 -9.12 -2.45 30.19
N VAL A 244 -8.40 -1.46 29.64
CA VAL A 244 -7.09 -1.73 29.02
C VAL A 244 -6.21 -2.39 30.10
N THR A 245 -5.61 -3.54 29.80
CA THR A 245 -4.76 -4.24 30.78
C THR A 245 -3.50 -3.41 31.03
N ALA A 246 -3.03 -3.37 32.29
CA ALA A 246 -1.78 -2.72 32.67
C ALA A 246 -0.58 -3.14 31.81
N LYS A 247 -0.53 -4.42 31.41
CA LYS A 247 0.51 -4.95 30.53
C LYS A 247 0.54 -4.26 29.17
N GLN A 248 -0.62 -4.13 28.52
CA GLN A 248 -0.74 -3.43 27.23
C GLN A 248 -0.35 -1.96 27.35
N MET A 249 -0.79 -1.27 28.42
CA MET A 249 -0.42 0.12 28.66
C MET A 249 1.09 0.26 28.86
N THR A 250 1.72 -0.68 29.57
CA THR A 250 3.17 -0.66 29.81
C THR A 250 3.96 -0.87 28.52
N MET A 251 3.53 -1.77 27.64
CA MET A 251 4.19 -1.97 26.33
C MET A 251 4.12 -0.74 25.43
N SER A 252 3.13 0.13 25.61
CA SER A 252 3.00 1.38 24.87
C SER A 252 3.83 2.55 25.42
N LEU A 253 4.37 2.41 26.63
CA LEU A 253 5.13 3.45 27.35
C LEU A 253 6.32 4.03 26.56
N PRO A 254 7.08 3.26 25.73
CA PRO A 254 8.15 3.81 24.91
C PRO A 254 7.68 4.83 23.87
N HIS A 255 6.41 4.79 23.43
CA HIS A 255 5.87 5.79 22.50
C HIS A 255 5.73 7.18 23.12
N TYR A 256 5.59 7.25 24.45
CA TYR A 256 5.45 8.51 25.20
C TYR A 256 6.80 9.05 25.70
N PHE A 257 7.88 8.29 25.48
CA PHE A 257 9.22 8.67 25.88
C PHE A 257 9.69 9.90 25.12
N GLN A 258 10.30 10.84 25.84
CA GLN A 258 10.84 12.08 25.26
C GLN A 258 12.38 12.05 25.30
N PRO A 259 13.06 11.68 24.18
CA PRO A 259 14.51 11.54 24.16
C PRO A 259 15.27 12.82 24.54
N HIS A 260 14.69 13.98 24.23
CA HIS A 260 15.30 15.29 24.49
C HIS A 260 15.42 15.64 25.99
N LEU A 261 14.75 14.91 26.89
CA LEU A 261 14.78 15.14 28.34
C LEU A 261 15.73 14.20 29.11
N VAL A 262 16.35 13.24 28.42
CA VAL A 262 17.12 12.15 29.06
C VAL A 262 18.57 12.53 29.31
N GLY A 263 19.14 13.38 28.45
CA GLY A 263 20.55 13.76 28.49
C GLY A 263 21.47 12.56 28.27
N ASP A 264 22.55 12.46 29.04
CA ASP A 264 23.53 11.35 28.97
C ASP A 264 23.21 10.17 29.91
N SER A 265 21.99 10.08 30.45
CA SER A 265 21.64 9.04 31.43
C SER A 265 21.40 7.69 30.74
N GLN A 266 22.06 6.63 31.25
CA GLN A 266 21.74 5.24 30.97
C GLN A 266 21.17 4.62 32.25
N VAL A 267 19.96 4.08 32.19
CA VAL A 267 19.24 3.57 33.37
C VAL A 267 18.41 2.35 32.99
N CYS A 268 18.51 1.30 33.80
CA CYS A 268 17.67 0.12 33.72
C CYS A 268 16.68 0.09 34.90
N ILE A 269 15.38 0.11 34.58
CA ILE A 269 14.29 0.13 35.57
C ILE A 269 13.51 -1.18 35.49
N GLN A 270 13.48 -1.93 36.58
CA GLN A 270 12.66 -3.14 36.70
C GLN A 270 11.28 -2.78 37.24
N LEU A 271 10.24 -3.23 36.56
CA LEU A 271 8.84 -3.11 36.95
C LEU A 271 8.35 -4.48 37.43
N GLN A 272 7.72 -4.50 38.59
CA GLN A 272 7.03 -5.65 39.16
C GLN A 272 5.60 -5.23 39.48
N ILE A 273 4.67 -5.63 38.62
CA ILE A 273 3.26 -5.28 38.76
C ILE A 273 2.53 -6.47 39.37
N GLU A 274 1.84 -6.25 40.49
CA GLU A 274 1.04 -7.25 41.20
C GLU A 274 -0.45 -6.95 40.97
N GLY A 275 -1.29 -7.93 40.64
CA GLY A 275 -2.71 -7.69 40.39
C GLY A 275 -3.42 -8.85 39.70
N ILE A 276 -4.42 -8.53 38.88
CA ILE A 276 -5.22 -9.51 38.14
C ILE A 276 -4.35 -10.17 37.06
N GLU A 277 -3.48 -9.38 36.41
CA GLU A 277 -2.44 -9.89 35.51
C GLU A 277 -1.05 -9.48 36.03
N PRO A 278 -0.41 -10.29 36.90
CA PRO A 278 0.92 -9.99 37.39
C PRO A 278 1.94 -10.15 36.27
N PHE A 279 2.81 -9.16 36.08
CA PHE A 279 3.89 -9.24 35.11
C PHE A 279 5.13 -8.49 35.59
N GLN A 280 6.26 -8.87 35.01
CA GLN A 280 7.55 -8.24 35.24
C GLN A 280 8.09 -7.74 33.90
N ALA A 281 8.60 -6.52 33.89
CA ALA A 281 9.16 -5.91 32.69
C ALA A 281 10.41 -5.10 33.05
N SER A 282 11.40 -5.10 32.19
CA SER A 282 12.57 -4.24 32.29
C SER A 282 12.46 -3.11 31.28
N LEU A 283 12.63 -1.88 31.75
CA LEU A 283 12.62 -0.66 30.98
C LEU A 283 14.06 -0.17 30.87
N GLN A 284 14.62 -0.24 29.67
CA GLN A 284 15.99 0.18 29.37
C GLN A 284 15.94 1.55 28.70
N ILE A 285 16.54 2.54 29.35
CA ILE A 285 16.58 3.93 28.89
C ILE A 285 18.03 4.28 28.62
N ASP A 286 18.32 4.58 27.35
CA ASP A 286 19.60 5.08 26.86
C ASP A 286 19.41 6.46 26.21
N LYS A 287 20.52 7.14 25.87
CA LYS A 287 20.58 8.54 25.39
C LYS A 287 19.52 8.95 24.35
N ASN A 288 19.02 8.02 23.54
CA ASN A 288 17.98 8.32 22.55
C ASN A 288 16.94 7.20 22.38
N HIS A 289 17.04 6.11 23.15
CA HIS A 289 16.27 4.89 22.94
C HIS A 289 15.63 4.45 24.27
N CYS A 290 14.34 4.13 24.21
CA CYS A 290 13.58 3.55 25.31
C CYS A 290 13.06 2.20 24.81
N HIS A 291 13.45 1.12 25.48
CA HIS A 291 13.04 -0.22 25.12
C HIS A 291 12.47 -0.94 26.34
N ILE A 292 11.40 -1.72 26.13
CA ILE A 292 10.78 -2.54 27.17
C ILE A 292 10.88 -3.99 26.75
N GLU A 293 11.41 -4.81 27.67
CA GLU A 293 11.46 -6.26 27.52
C GLU A 293 10.67 -6.90 28.67
N GLU A 294 9.87 -7.91 28.35
CA GLU A 294 9.20 -8.73 29.36
C GLU A 294 10.22 -9.64 30.04
N GLY A 295 10.20 -9.69 31.36
CA GLY A 295 11.10 -10.50 32.16
C GLY A 295 11.68 -9.77 33.36
N ASN A 296 12.56 -10.48 34.06
CA ASN A 296 13.33 -9.95 35.17
C ASN A 296 14.76 -9.69 34.73
N LYS A 297 15.27 -8.50 35.03
CA LYS A 297 16.67 -8.15 34.82
C LYS A 297 17.34 -7.95 36.19
N GLU A 298 18.34 -8.79 36.47
CA GLU A 298 18.99 -8.84 37.80
C GLU A 298 19.83 -7.59 38.11
N GLU A 299 20.28 -6.85 37.09
CA GLU A 299 21.02 -5.59 37.21
C GLU A 299 20.11 -4.39 36.88
N ALA A 300 19.27 -3.99 37.83
CA ALA A 300 18.41 -2.81 37.69
C ALA A 300 18.84 -1.68 38.65
N ASP A 301 18.97 -0.46 38.11
CA ASP A 301 19.27 0.76 38.89
C ASP A 301 18.10 1.18 39.79
N LEU A 302 16.89 0.78 39.40
CA LEU A 302 15.64 1.05 40.09
C LEU A 302 14.69 -0.14 39.92
N THR A 303 14.05 -0.60 40.99
CA THR A 303 12.99 -1.60 40.96
C THR A 303 11.72 -1.02 41.58
N LEU A 304 10.64 -1.03 40.81
CA LEU A 304 9.30 -0.57 41.22
C LEU A 304 8.41 -1.80 41.48
N HIS A 305 7.81 -1.85 42.66
CA HIS A 305 6.74 -2.79 42.98
C HIS A 305 5.44 -2.01 43.18
N VAL A 306 4.41 -2.31 42.38
CA VAL A 306 3.16 -1.54 42.39
C VAL A 306 1.99 -2.44 42.04
N GLU A 307 0.83 -2.13 42.60
CA GLU A 307 -0.42 -2.83 42.27
C GLU A 307 -0.95 -2.37 40.90
N GLU A 308 -1.60 -3.28 40.17
CA GLU A 308 -2.09 -3.05 38.82
C GLU A 308 -3.04 -1.83 38.72
N GLU A 309 -3.91 -1.63 39.72
CA GLU A 309 -4.84 -0.51 39.75
C GLU A 309 -4.11 0.83 39.89
N VAL A 310 -3.15 0.90 40.81
CA VAL A 310 -2.30 2.08 41.04
C VAL A 310 -1.47 2.36 39.80
N TRP A 311 -0.88 1.32 39.20
CA TRP A 311 -0.08 1.45 37.98
C TRP A 311 -0.88 2.02 36.81
N LYS A 312 -2.13 1.58 36.61
CA LYS A 312 -3.03 2.16 35.59
C LYS A 312 -3.28 3.65 35.82
N GLU A 313 -3.46 4.08 37.07
CA GLU A 313 -3.68 5.49 37.38
C GLU A 313 -2.41 6.33 37.20
N VAL A 314 -1.23 5.74 37.43
CA VAL A 314 0.07 6.36 37.10
C VAL A 314 0.24 6.51 35.59
N LEU A 315 -0.03 5.46 34.81
CA LEU A 315 0.05 5.49 33.35
C LEU A 315 -0.97 6.43 32.69
N ARG A 316 -2.07 6.73 33.37
CA ARG A 316 -3.10 7.70 32.93
C ARG A 316 -2.78 9.14 33.34
N GLY A 317 -1.69 9.39 34.06
CA GLY A 317 -1.31 10.73 34.53
C GLY A 317 -2.11 11.26 35.71
N LYS A 318 -3.04 10.47 36.29
CA LYS A 318 -3.83 10.88 37.46
C LYS A 318 -3.03 10.83 38.76
N LEU A 319 -1.99 10.00 38.81
CA LEU A 319 -1.12 9.84 39.96
C LEU A 319 0.34 9.91 39.50
N SER A 320 1.15 10.78 40.10
CA SER A 320 2.58 10.82 39.77
C SER A 320 3.36 9.69 40.44
N PHE A 321 4.49 9.30 39.84
CA PHE A 321 5.40 8.29 40.40
C PHE A 321 5.86 8.66 41.82
N GLN A 322 6.21 9.93 42.04
CA GLN A 322 6.57 10.41 43.37
C GLN A 322 5.43 10.28 44.37
N ARG A 323 4.23 10.71 43.99
CA ARG A 323 3.07 10.69 44.87
C ARG A 323 2.66 9.26 45.22
N ALA A 324 2.70 8.33 44.26
CA ALA A 324 2.46 6.91 44.51
C ALA A 324 3.45 6.31 45.52
N PHE A 325 4.73 6.71 45.45
CA PHE A 325 5.73 6.29 46.43
C PHE A 325 5.50 6.92 47.81
N MET A 326 5.27 8.24 47.87
CA MET A 326 5.05 8.98 49.12
C MET A 326 3.79 8.54 49.87
N THR A 327 2.74 8.13 49.15
CA THR A 327 1.50 7.61 49.76
C THR A 327 1.59 6.12 50.13
N GLY A 328 2.73 5.47 49.88
CA GLY A 328 2.96 4.06 50.16
C GLY A 328 2.27 3.09 49.19
N GLN A 329 1.69 3.59 48.09
CA GLN A 329 0.99 2.79 47.07
C GLN A 329 1.93 2.13 46.07
N MET A 330 3.19 2.57 46.02
CA MET A 330 4.28 1.97 45.24
C MET A 330 5.50 1.79 46.15
N LYS A 331 6.14 0.63 46.11
CA LYS A 331 7.42 0.38 46.80
C LYS A 331 8.55 0.49 45.78
N VAL A 332 9.65 1.10 46.21
CA VAL A 332 10.80 1.36 45.34
C VAL A 332 12.07 0.87 46.01
N LYS A 333 12.92 0.18 45.24
CA LYS A 333 14.26 -0.27 45.65
C LYS A 333 15.29 0.23 44.63
N GLY A 334 16.47 0.63 45.08
CA GLY A 334 17.51 1.20 44.21
C GLY A 334 17.63 2.72 44.35
N ASN A 335 18.07 3.40 43.30
CA ASN A 335 18.37 4.83 43.34
C ASN A 335 17.11 5.69 43.05
N PHE A 336 16.53 6.24 44.12
CA PHE A 336 15.29 7.04 44.07
C PHE A 336 15.37 8.32 43.22
N ILE A 337 16.56 8.82 42.89
CA ILE A 337 16.72 9.98 42.00
C ILE A 337 16.09 9.72 40.63
N TYR A 338 16.09 8.45 40.19
CA TYR A 338 15.51 8.05 38.91
C TYR A 338 13.98 8.14 38.87
N LEU A 339 13.27 8.20 40.00
CA LEU A 339 11.83 8.48 40.00
C LEU A 339 11.53 9.88 39.47
N ASN A 340 12.30 10.88 39.91
CA ASN A 340 12.15 12.27 39.48
C ASN A 340 12.49 12.42 38.00
N LYS A 341 13.53 11.71 37.56
CA LYS A 341 13.93 11.69 36.15
C LYS A 341 12.90 10.98 35.28
N LEU A 342 12.33 9.86 35.74
CA LEU A 342 11.28 9.13 35.03
C LEU A 342 10.06 10.04 34.82
N GLU A 343 9.63 10.76 35.85
CA GLU A 343 8.53 11.73 35.71
C GLU A 343 8.84 12.84 34.69
N GLN A 344 10.10 13.30 34.62
CA GLN A 344 10.53 14.25 33.58
C GLN A 344 10.54 13.62 32.18
N TRP A 345 11.04 12.40 32.01
CA TRP A 345 11.12 11.71 30.72
C TRP A 345 9.75 11.41 30.10
N PHE A 346 8.71 11.34 30.95
CA PHE A 346 7.33 11.08 30.57
C PHE A 346 6.40 12.27 30.91
N ALA A 347 6.93 13.49 31.02
CA ALA A 347 6.20 14.67 31.54
C ALA A 347 4.94 15.12 30.78
N LYS A 348 4.64 14.54 29.60
CA LYS A 348 3.37 14.74 28.88
C LYS A 348 2.50 13.47 28.88
N ILE A 349 2.30 12.84 30.02
CA ILE A 349 1.15 11.94 30.18
C ILE A 349 -0.08 12.82 30.43
N ASP A 350 -0.50 13.56 29.39
CA ASP A 350 -1.88 13.98 29.24
C ASP A 350 -2.46 13.03 28.18
N MET A 351 -3.12 11.95 28.60
CA MET A 351 -3.93 11.09 27.72
C MET A 351 -5.35 11.61 27.60
#